data_AF-A0A3M0WXW2-F1
#
_entry.id   AF-A0A3M0WXW2-F1
#
_cell.length_a   1.000
_cell.length_b   1.000
_cell.length_c   1.000
_cell.angle_alpha   90.00
_cell.angle_beta   90.00
_cell.angle_gamma   90.00
#
_symmetry.space_group_name_H-M   'P 1'
#
loop_
_entity.id
_entity.type
_entity.pdbx_description
1 polymer ?
#
loop_
_entity_poly.entity_id
_entity_poly.type
_entity_poly.pdbx_seq_one_letter_code
_entity_poly.pdbx_strand_id
1 'polypeptide(L)'
;MVEFAEQYAHPSYKWIGKKRIVRNMQNWSISNFPGGIGFAFYNYSDKKALKVLLKVYREDDTCELYLTDTYYCGEFGNNWQKWQTHRLPLFPYESCHGNITYITFSYIIHKDGISIPSYQEYKFATKEDFERGWVNDDDFHDPYYKRENRYRTYELSHEVLQQSIERINKEYRDLPLYPVFTRGDINSPFHPVNEIHKHIGWVIDRKRRDPNGRHYIAMAVYDPDNKNIAEHLIYAKESGVDVECIADWSSVSSMNCSENIAMLRRAGIDVYGVVRNTPCEPSEGIASMHTKIIIFDDEIVHSSSYNLHFHLWGRNWENGIIYNSKDFGLIYLNIYHAIRGGVIQGLHIEPQWRYN
;
A
#
# COMPACT_ATOMS: atom_id res chain seq x y z
N MET A 1 16.55 16.31 18.01
CA MET A 1 16.22 17.15 16.83
C MET A 1 15.42 16.24 15.91
N VAL A 2 14.25 16.66 15.41
CA VAL A 2 13.46 15.82 14.49
C VAL A 2 14.19 15.75 13.16
N GLU A 3 14.49 14.54 12.70
CA GLU A 3 15.17 14.26 11.44
C GLU A 3 14.14 14.14 10.33
N PHE A 4 14.43 14.69 9.15
CA PHE A 4 13.53 14.66 8.00
C PHE A 4 14.29 14.26 6.73
N ALA A 5 13.57 13.64 5.78
CA ALA A 5 14.17 13.10 4.56
C ALA A 5 14.88 14.18 3.73
N GLU A 6 14.41 15.43 3.79
CA GLU A 6 14.99 16.60 3.14
C GLU A 6 16.46 16.83 3.52
N GLN A 7 16.96 16.28 4.64
CA GLN A 7 18.39 16.41 4.99
C GLN A 7 19.29 15.54 4.11
N TYR A 8 18.71 14.55 3.42
CA TYR A 8 19.45 13.55 2.65
C TYR A 8 18.96 13.42 1.21
N ALA A 9 17.72 13.78 0.92
CA ALA A 9 17.15 13.68 -0.41
C ALA A 9 16.32 14.91 -0.75
N HIS A 10 16.40 15.38 -1.99
CA HIS A 10 15.60 16.49 -2.48
C HIS A 10 14.96 16.14 -3.82
N PRO A 11 13.68 16.46 -4.06
CA PRO A 11 13.14 16.39 -5.40
C PRO A 11 13.92 17.35 -6.31
N SER A 12 14.36 16.86 -7.46
CA SER A 12 15.24 17.60 -8.37
C SER A 12 14.59 17.94 -9.71
N TYR A 13 13.67 17.10 -10.18
CA TYR A 13 12.91 17.33 -11.41
C TYR A 13 11.66 16.43 -11.42
N LYS A 14 10.70 16.75 -12.27
CA LYS A 14 9.53 15.93 -12.54
C LYS A 14 9.13 16.06 -14.00
N TRP A 15 8.44 15.06 -14.52
CA TRP A 15 8.05 15.09 -15.92
C TRP A 15 6.75 14.35 -16.15
N ILE A 16 6.04 14.79 -17.20
CA ILE A 16 4.95 14.06 -17.83
C ILE A 16 5.26 13.94 -19.32
N GLY A 17 5.00 12.77 -19.88
CA GLY A 17 5.20 12.46 -21.28
C GLY A 17 3.93 12.70 -22.10
N LYS A 18 3.99 12.34 -23.38
CA LYS A 18 2.85 12.46 -24.29
C LYS A 18 1.68 11.56 -23.82
N LYS A 19 0.46 12.11 -23.87
CA LYS A 19 -0.80 11.39 -23.65
C LYS A 19 -0.87 10.12 -24.50
N ARG A 20 -1.22 9.01 -23.85
CA ARG A 20 -1.55 7.73 -24.46
C ARG A 20 -3.00 7.38 -24.13
N ILE A 21 -3.63 6.60 -25.00
CA ILE A 21 -4.94 5.99 -24.71
C ILE A 21 -4.70 4.51 -24.47
N VAL A 22 -5.17 4.01 -23.34
CA VAL A 22 -5.11 2.59 -22.97
C VAL A 22 -6.52 2.09 -22.69
N ARG A 23 -6.76 0.79 -22.90
CA ARG A 23 -8.03 0.15 -22.52
C ARG A 23 -7.91 -0.43 -21.12
N ASN A 24 -8.86 -0.11 -20.25
CA ASN A 24 -8.93 -0.66 -18.90
C ASN A 24 -9.71 -1.98 -18.85
N MET A 25 -9.84 -2.60 -17.68
CA MET A 25 -10.56 -3.89 -17.53
C MET A 25 -12.06 -3.78 -17.81
N GLN A 26 -12.66 -2.59 -17.64
CA GLN A 26 -14.03 -2.28 -18.02
C GLN A 26 -14.18 -1.95 -19.53
N ASN A 27 -13.11 -2.12 -20.33
CA ASN A 27 -13.03 -1.79 -21.75
C ASN A 27 -13.26 -0.29 -22.06
N TRP A 28 -13.05 0.59 -21.08
CA TRP A 28 -13.04 2.04 -21.26
C TRP A 28 -11.71 2.47 -21.90
N SER A 29 -11.78 3.47 -22.77
CA SER A 29 -10.59 4.15 -23.27
C SER A 29 -10.19 5.22 -22.27
N ILE A 30 -9.09 5.01 -21.56
CA ILE A 30 -8.61 5.93 -20.53
C ILE A 30 -7.31 6.59 -20.95
N SER A 31 -7.14 7.83 -20.53
CA SER A 31 -5.99 8.67 -20.80
C SER A 31 -4.89 8.37 -19.79
N ASN A 32 -3.75 7.89 -20.28
CA ASN A 32 -2.56 7.65 -19.47
C ASN A 32 -1.43 8.57 -19.87
N PHE A 33 -0.70 9.09 -18.89
CA PHE A 33 0.51 9.86 -19.10
C PHE A 33 1.69 9.11 -18.46
N PRO A 34 2.73 8.75 -19.23
CA PRO A 34 4.03 8.45 -18.66
C PRO A 34 4.48 9.63 -17.80
N GLY A 35 5.12 9.39 -16.67
CA GLY A 35 5.66 10.46 -15.85
C GLY A 35 6.47 9.92 -14.69
N GLY A 36 7.25 10.78 -14.04
CA GLY A 36 8.12 10.38 -12.94
C GLY A 36 8.67 11.57 -12.17
N ILE A 37 9.27 11.26 -11.02
CA ILE A 37 9.91 12.22 -10.13
C ILE A 37 11.37 11.80 -9.95
N GLY A 38 12.28 12.74 -10.13
CA GLY A 38 13.70 12.57 -9.87
C GLY A 38 14.11 13.20 -8.55
N PHE A 39 15.13 12.63 -7.93
CA PHE A 39 15.68 13.06 -6.66
C PHE A 39 17.20 13.16 -6.75
N ALA A 40 17.76 14.19 -6.10
CA ALA A 40 19.13 14.16 -5.62
C ALA A 40 19.13 13.45 -4.26
N PHE A 41 19.85 12.34 -4.12
CA PHE A 41 19.89 11.53 -2.91
C PHE A 41 21.33 11.28 -2.44
N TYR A 42 21.65 11.72 -1.23
CA TYR A 42 22.99 11.66 -0.65
C TYR A 42 23.49 10.23 -0.49
N ASN A 43 24.77 9.99 -0.75
CA ASN A 43 25.40 8.68 -0.69
C ASN A 43 25.98 8.34 0.69
N TYR A 44 25.09 8.08 1.64
CA TYR A 44 25.48 7.65 2.99
C TYR A 44 25.51 6.13 3.20
N SER A 45 24.91 5.32 2.32
CA SER A 45 24.86 3.86 2.46
C SER A 45 24.42 3.17 1.16
N ASP A 46 24.93 1.97 0.92
CA ASP A 46 24.46 1.07 -0.16
C ASP A 46 23.09 0.45 0.13
N LYS A 47 22.65 0.46 1.40
CA LYS A 47 21.35 -0.08 1.82
C LYS A 47 20.24 0.97 1.89
N LYS A 48 20.53 2.22 1.50
CA LYS A 48 19.53 3.28 1.49
C LYS A 48 18.46 2.98 0.45
N ALA A 49 17.25 3.41 0.74
CA ALA A 49 16.14 3.36 -0.20
C ALA A 49 15.37 4.68 -0.13
N LEU A 50 14.70 5.03 -1.23
CA LEU A 50 13.76 6.14 -1.28
C LEU A 50 12.47 5.64 -1.91
N LYS A 51 11.36 5.91 -1.21
CA LYS A 51 10.00 5.55 -1.62
C LYS A 51 9.18 6.81 -1.75
N VAL A 52 8.30 6.84 -2.75
CA VAL A 52 7.42 7.98 -3.02
C VAL A 52 5.98 7.58 -2.81
N LEU A 53 5.25 8.40 -2.08
CA LEU A 53 3.79 8.36 -2.00
C LEU A 53 3.22 9.47 -2.88
N LEU A 54 2.61 9.10 -3.98
CA LEU A 54 1.82 9.97 -4.83
C LEU A 54 0.39 10.07 -4.29
N LYS A 55 -0.16 11.28 -4.25
CA LYS A 55 -1.51 11.59 -3.78
C LYS A 55 -2.27 12.28 -4.89
N VAL A 56 -3.31 11.65 -5.41
CA VAL A 56 -4.11 12.15 -6.53
C VAL A 56 -5.47 12.59 -6.00
N TYR A 57 -5.68 13.90 -5.95
CA TYR A 57 -6.93 14.50 -5.46
C TYR A 57 -7.93 14.60 -6.60
N ARG A 58 -9.18 14.22 -6.32
CA ARG A 58 -10.25 14.09 -7.31
C ARG A 58 -11.39 15.08 -7.06
N GLU A 59 -12.30 15.20 -8.03
CA GLU A 59 -13.44 16.13 -7.98
C GLU A 59 -14.49 15.76 -6.91
N ASP A 60 -14.57 14.49 -6.50
CA ASP A 60 -15.46 14.02 -5.42
C ASP A 60 -14.81 14.08 -4.02
N ASP A 61 -13.77 14.91 -3.86
CA ASP A 61 -12.96 15.08 -2.65
C ASP A 61 -12.18 13.82 -2.19
N THR A 62 -12.19 12.74 -2.97
CA THR A 62 -11.36 11.57 -2.67
C THR A 62 -9.90 11.79 -3.02
N CYS A 63 -9.03 11.02 -2.35
CA CYS A 63 -7.60 10.96 -2.63
C CYS A 63 -7.20 9.53 -2.99
N GLU A 64 -6.65 9.32 -4.17
CA GLU A 64 -6.01 8.05 -4.55
C GLU A 64 -4.55 8.08 -4.10
N LEU A 65 -4.07 6.97 -3.54
CA LEU A 65 -2.75 6.89 -2.92
C LEU A 65 -1.92 5.84 -3.65
N TYR A 66 -0.74 6.20 -4.14
CA TYR A 66 0.15 5.27 -4.84
C TYR A 66 1.55 5.28 -4.25
N LEU A 67 2.05 4.09 -3.87
CA LEU A 67 3.40 3.90 -3.35
C LEU A 67 4.30 3.33 -4.45
N THR A 68 5.46 3.94 -4.65
CA THR A 68 6.44 3.46 -5.62
C THR A 68 7.85 3.53 -5.07
N ASP A 69 8.68 2.59 -5.49
CA ASP A 69 10.11 2.60 -5.22
C ASP A 69 10.83 3.49 -6.23
N THR A 70 12.02 3.96 -5.83
CA THR A 70 12.94 4.65 -6.73
C THR A 70 14.19 3.81 -6.96
N TYR A 71 14.85 4.07 -8.07
CA TYR A 71 16.09 3.40 -8.46
C TYR A 71 17.18 4.43 -8.74
N TYR A 72 18.42 4.02 -8.47
CA TYR A 72 19.62 4.77 -8.83
C TYR A 72 19.76 4.87 -10.36
N CYS A 73 19.99 6.08 -10.87
CA CYS A 73 20.14 6.34 -12.30
C CYS A 73 21.37 7.17 -12.68
N GLY A 74 22.27 7.44 -11.73
CA GLY A 74 23.56 8.07 -12.00
C GLY A 74 24.06 8.92 -10.84
N GLU A 75 25.17 9.63 -11.08
CA GLU A 75 25.79 10.53 -10.10
C GLU A 75 25.47 12.00 -10.46
N PHE A 76 25.19 12.83 -9.45
CA PHE A 76 25.21 14.29 -9.57
C PHE A 76 26.59 14.89 -9.20
N GLY A 77 27.46 14.11 -8.55
CA GLY A 77 28.74 14.57 -8.01
C GLY A 77 28.64 15.00 -6.54
N ASN A 78 29.77 15.26 -5.88
CA ASN A 78 29.83 15.66 -4.46
C ASN A 78 29.06 14.72 -3.50
N ASN A 79 29.13 13.41 -3.73
CA ASN A 79 28.39 12.36 -3.01
C ASN A 79 26.87 12.40 -3.15
N TRP A 80 26.32 13.15 -4.12
CA TRP A 80 24.91 13.12 -4.45
C TRP A 80 24.67 12.23 -5.66
N GLN A 81 23.66 11.38 -5.54
CA GLN A 81 23.23 10.47 -6.59
C GLN A 81 21.91 10.91 -7.18
N LYS A 82 21.73 10.64 -8.46
CA LYS A 82 20.46 10.78 -9.16
C LYS A 82 19.64 9.51 -8.95
N TRP A 83 18.44 9.68 -8.41
CA TRP A 83 17.46 8.61 -8.22
C TRP A 83 16.15 8.99 -8.89
N GLN A 84 15.37 8.02 -9.33
CA GLN A 84 14.10 8.29 -10.00
C GLN A 84 13.05 7.24 -9.67
N THR A 85 11.78 7.66 -9.60
CA THR A 85 10.67 6.72 -9.61
C THR A 85 10.63 5.92 -10.91
N HIS A 86 10.07 4.71 -10.86
CA HIS A 86 9.47 4.12 -12.06
C HIS A 86 8.33 5.00 -12.58
N ARG A 87 7.74 4.66 -13.73
CA ARG A 87 6.65 5.49 -14.25
C ARG A 87 5.47 5.51 -13.28
N LEU A 88 4.83 6.65 -13.15
CA LEU A 88 3.73 6.87 -12.22
C LEU A 88 2.37 6.54 -12.88
N PRO A 89 1.38 6.06 -12.11
CA PRO A 89 0.04 5.74 -12.60
C PRO A 89 -0.79 7.02 -12.79
N LEU A 90 -0.47 7.81 -13.83
CA LEU A 90 -1.11 9.11 -14.05
C LEU A 90 -2.34 8.97 -14.97
N PHE A 91 -3.52 9.05 -14.37
CA PHE A 91 -4.83 8.98 -15.05
C PHE A 91 -5.67 10.23 -14.73
N PRO A 92 -5.42 11.36 -15.42
CA PRO A 92 -5.96 12.65 -15.00
C PRO A 92 -7.47 12.83 -15.21
N TYR A 93 -8.10 12.08 -16.12
CA TYR A 93 -9.47 12.38 -16.56
C TYR A 93 -10.48 11.29 -16.19
N GLU A 94 -10.18 10.03 -16.50
CA GLU A 94 -11.14 8.94 -16.32
C GLU A 94 -10.92 8.21 -15.00
N SER A 95 -11.88 8.28 -14.09
CA SER A 95 -11.90 7.50 -12.84
C SER A 95 -13.33 7.39 -12.31
N CYS A 96 -13.53 6.59 -11.26
CA CYS A 96 -14.80 6.46 -10.54
C CYS A 96 -15.03 7.65 -9.56
N HIS A 97 -14.12 8.64 -9.60
CA HIS A 97 -14.03 9.82 -8.73
C HIS A 97 -14.01 11.14 -9.52
N GLY A 98 -14.22 11.10 -10.84
CA GLY A 98 -14.10 12.27 -11.72
C GLY A 98 -12.66 12.59 -12.13
N ASN A 99 -12.45 13.82 -12.60
CA ASN A 99 -11.11 14.27 -12.99
C ASN A 99 -10.23 14.49 -11.75
N ILE A 100 -8.93 14.58 -11.98
CA ILE A 100 -8.05 15.15 -10.95
C ILE A 100 -8.34 16.63 -10.76
N THR A 101 -8.17 17.10 -9.53
CA THR A 101 -8.00 18.52 -9.22
C THR A 101 -6.50 18.85 -9.24
N TYR A 102 -5.71 18.09 -8.48
CA TYR A 102 -4.25 18.20 -8.44
C TYR A 102 -3.61 16.92 -7.87
N ILE A 103 -2.30 16.82 -8.00
CA ILE A 103 -1.47 15.71 -7.53
C ILE A 103 -0.35 16.28 -6.67
N THR A 104 -0.17 15.74 -5.47
CA THR A 104 1.00 15.99 -4.64
C THR A 104 1.79 14.70 -4.43
N PHE A 105 3.00 14.82 -3.89
CA PHE A 105 3.76 13.67 -3.42
C PHE A 105 4.49 14.00 -2.13
N SER A 106 4.81 12.93 -1.40
CA SER A 106 5.73 12.93 -0.27
C SER A 106 6.67 11.73 -0.44
N TYR A 107 7.74 11.67 0.33
CA TYR A 107 8.69 10.57 0.21
C TYR A 107 9.22 10.13 1.57
N ILE A 108 9.77 8.93 1.60
CA ILE A 108 10.42 8.32 2.77
C ILE A 108 11.78 7.83 2.32
N ILE A 109 12.79 8.05 3.15
CA ILE A 109 14.09 7.39 3.00
C ILE A 109 14.29 6.34 4.08
N HIS A 110 15.10 5.32 3.78
CA HIS A 110 15.53 4.31 4.75
C HIS A 110 16.98 4.57 5.14
N LYS A 111 17.21 4.78 6.43
CA LYS A 111 18.53 5.05 7.00
C LYS A 111 18.65 4.33 8.34
N ASP A 112 19.74 3.61 8.56
CA ASP A 112 20.07 2.96 9.84
C ASP A 112 18.93 2.11 10.44
N GLY A 113 18.17 1.41 9.58
CA GLY A 113 17.08 0.52 10.02
C GLY A 113 15.75 1.22 10.34
N ILE A 114 15.66 2.54 10.13
CA ILE A 114 14.46 3.35 10.35
C ILE A 114 14.02 4.06 9.06
N SER A 115 12.73 4.40 9.01
CA SER A 115 12.16 5.22 7.96
C SER A 115 12.10 6.68 8.40
N ILE A 116 12.59 7.58 7.54
CA ILE A 116 12.56 9.02 7.78
C ILE A 116 11.66 9.64 6.70
N PRO A 117 10.51 10.23 7.07
CA PRO A 117 9.62 10.85 6.10
C PRO A 117 10.10 12.25 5.70
N SER A 118 9.67 12.69 4.53
CA SER A 118 9.72 14.11 4.16
C SER A 118 8.87 14.91 5.13
N TYR A 119 9.35 16.09 5.52
CA TYR A 119 8.57 17.05 6.28
C TYR A 119 7.37 17.56 5.48
N GLN A 120 7.56 17.74 4.16
CA GLN A 120 6.58 18.37 3.29
C GLN A 120 5.97 17.43 2.26
N GLU A 121 4.76 17.77 1.85
CA GLU A 121 4.21 17.39 0.56
C GLU A 121 4.57 18.45 -0.49
N TYR A 122 4.83 17.97 -1.70
CA TYR A 122 5.27 18.75 -2.83
C TYR A 122 4.29 18.63 -3.98
N LYS A 123 4.09 19.70 -4.74
CA LYS A 123 3.27 19.69 -5.93
C LYS A 123 3.89 18.80 -7.01
N PHE A 124 3.08 17.91 -7.58
CA PHE A 124 3.45 17.18 -8.79
C PHE A 124 2.84 17.82 -10.03
N ALA A 125 1.51 17.88 -10.12
CA ALA A 125 0.81 18.40 -11.30
C ALA A 125 -0.63 18.81 -10.96
N THR A 126 -1.21 19.63 -11.81
CA THR A 126 -2.63 20.01 -11.83
C THR A 126 -3.30 19.47 -13.09
N LYS A 127 -4.63 19.54 -13.19
CA LYS A 127 -5.34 19.21 -14.43
C LYS A 127 -4.83 20.04 -15.62
N GLU A 128 -4.58 21.34 -15.43
CA GLU A 128 -4.06 22.24 -16.46
C GLU A 128 -2.68 21.80 -16.97
N ASP A 129 -1.81 21.28 -16.10
CA ASP A 129 -0.49 20.77 -16.52
C ASP A 129 -0.64 19.59 -17.50
N PHE A 130 -1.63 18.71 -17.31
CA PHE A 130 -1.92 17.60 -18.23
C PHE A 130 -2.56 18.05 -19.54
N GLU A 131 -3.41 19.09 -19.51
CA GLU A 131 -4.00 19.70 -20.72
C GLU A 131 -2.92 20.39 -21.56
N ARG A 132 -1.99 21.06 -20.90
CA ARG A 132 -0.82 21.71 -21.51
C ARG A 132 0.25 20.71 -21.96
N GLY A 133 0.31 19.54 -21.31
CA GLY A 133 1.20 18.44 -21.66
C GLY A 133 2.62 18.52 -21.08
N TRP A 134 2.86 19.39 -20.09
CA TRP A 134 4.15 19.50 -19.38
C TRP A 134 4.00 20.10 -17.97
N VAL A 135 4.95 19.78 -17.08
CA VAL A 135 5.02 20.26 -15.67
C VAL A 135 6.23 21.17 -15.46
N ASN A 136 6.13 22.13 -14.53
CA ASN A 136 7.25 23.01 -14.15
C ASN A 136 8.14 22.31 -13.11
N ASP A 137 9.45 22.26 -13.32
CA ASP A 137 10.38 21.68 -12.34
C ASP A 137 10.58 22.56 -11.09
N ASP A 138 10.35 23.86 -11.19
CA ASP A 138 10.65 24.82 -10.12
C ASP A 138 9.51 25.02 -9.11
N ASP A 139 8.34 24.44 -9.33
CA ASP A 139 7.15 24.70 -8.51
C ASP A 139 6.95 23.69 -7.36
N PHE A 140 7.97 22.88 -7.04
CA PHE A 140 7.97 22.05 -5.82
C PHE A 140 7.69 22.88 -4.55
N HIS A 141 8.05 24.16 -4.57
CA HIS A 141 7.87 25.07 -3.44
C HIS A 141 6.64 25.98 -3.55
N ASP A 142 5.72 25.69 -4.47
CA ASP A 142 4.44 26.39 -4.59
C ASP A 142 3.70 26.37 -3.23
N PRO A 143 3.53 27.53 -2.57
CA PRO A 143 3.01 27.61 -1.20
C PRO A 143 1.56 27.15 -1.11
N TYR A 144 0.82 27.12 -2.22
CA TYR A 144 -0.58 26.67 -2.24
C TYR A 144 -0.69 25.15 -2.01
N TYR A 145 0.29 24.38 -2.51
CA TYR A 145 0.29 22.91 -2.41
C TYR A 145 1.23 22.38 -1.33
N LYS A 146 2.13 23.22 -0.86
CA LYS A 146 3.13 22.88 0.15
C LYS A 146 2.49 22.81 1.53
N ARG A 147 2.34 21.60 2.04
CA ARG A 147 1.75 21.32 3.37
C ARG A 147 2.58 20.31 4.15
N GLU A 148 2.36 20.27 5.46
CA GLU A 148 3.00 19.26 6.30
C GLU A 148 2.59 17.86 5.85
N ASN A 149 3.58 17.02 5.59
CA ASN A 149 3.35 15.62 5.30
C ASN A 149 2.93 14.90 6.58
N ARG A 150 1.72 14.34 6.59
CA ARG A 150 1.18 13.54 7.70
C ARG A 150 1.42 12.04 7.57
N TYR A 151 1.98 11.60 6.45
CA TYR A 151 2.23 10.20 6.19
C TYR A 151 3.38 9.68 7.05
N ARG A 152 3.15 8.60 7.79
CA ARG A 152 4.14 7.95 8.66
C ARG A 152 4.14 6.46 8.40
N THR A 153 5.32 5.86 8.49
CA THR A 153 5.49 4.41 8.60
C THR A 153 5.64 4.03 10.05
N TYR A 154 5.47 2.74 10.33
CA TYR A 154 5.59 2.19 11.66
C TYR A 154 6.51 0.98 11.58
N GLU A 155 7.63 1.06 12.27
CA GLU A 155 8.56 -0.05 12.43
C GLU A 155 8.31 -0.73 13.78
N LEU A 156 8.14 -2.05 13.77
CA LEU A 156 8.09 -2.83 15.00
C LEU A 156 9.49 -2.96 15.60
N SER A 157 9.58 -3.09 16.92
CA SER A 157 10.85 -3.36 17.58
C SER A 157 11.44 -4.69 17.10
N HIS A 158 12.70 -4.67 16.67
CA HIS A 158 13.45 -5.87 16.32
C HIS A 158 13.44 -6.90 17.45
N GLU A 159 13.59 -6.45 18.71
CA GLU A 159 13.57 -7.35 19.88
C GLU A 159 12.22 -8.06 20.03
N VAL A 160 11.11 -7.32 19.89
CA VAL A 160 9.76 -7.88 20.00
C VAL A 160 9.53 -8.93 18.91
N LEU A 161 9.92 -8.62 17.66
CA LEU A 161 9.80 -9.55 16.55
C LEU A 161 10.69 -10.79 16.73
N GLN A 162 11.92 -10.61 17.21
CA GLN A 162 12.85 -11.69 17.47
C GLN A 162 12.32 -12.63 18.58
N GLN A 163 11.74 -12.06 19.64
CA GLN A 163 11.09 -12.86 20.68
C GLN A 163 9.87 -13.63 20.13
N SER A 164 9.06 -13.01 19.27
CA SER A 164 7.91 -13.68 18.65
C SER A 164 8.31 -14.86 17.78
N ILE A 165 9.34 -14.72 16.92
CA ILE A 165 9.80 -15.83 16.08
C ILE A 165 10.43 -16.95 16.93
N GLU A 166 11.11 -16.61 18.03
CA GLU A 166 11.67 -17.60 18.96
C GLU A 166 10.59 -18.35 19.72
N ARG A 167 9.53 -17.68 20.21
CA ARG A 167 8.39 -18.34 20.85
C ARG A 167 7.72 -19.31 19.89
N ILE A 168 7.43 -18.88 18.66
CA ILE A 168 6.86 -19.74 17.61
C ILE A 168 7.68 -21.04 17.48
N ASN A 169 9.00 -20.95 17.48
CA ASN A 169 9.86 -22.10 17.23
C ASN A 169 10.17 -22.97 18.46
N LYS A 170 10.19 -22.38 19.67
CA LYS A 170 10.64 -23.06 20.89
C LYS A 170 9.50 -23.42 21.84
N GLU A 171 8.42 -22.65 21.87
CA GLU A 171 7.35 -22.79 22.87
C GLU A 171 6.07 -23.42 22.32
N TYR A 172 5.74 -23.16 21.05
CA TYR A 172 4.55 -23.73 20.45
C TYR A 172 4.70 -25.24 20.26
N ARG A 173 3.83 -26.01 20.92
CA ARG A 173 3.72 -27.45 20.69
C ARG A 173 3.07 -27.74 19.33
N ASP A 174 1.98 -27.03 19.04
CA ASP A 174 1.22 -27.08 17.79
C ASP A 174 0.95 -25.63 17.35
N LEU A 175 0.98 -25.36 16.06
CA LEU A 175 0.74 -24.02 15.54
C LEU A 175 -0.76 -23.67 15.65
N PRO A 176 -1.13 -22.45 16.08
CA PRO A 176 -2.52 -22.03 16.31
C PRO A 176 -3.16 -21.62 15.00
N LEU A 177 -3.18 -22.53 14.02
CA LEU A 177 -3.59 -22.26 12.66
C LEU A 177 -4.84 -23.05 12.25
N TYR A 178 -5.61 -22.47 11.33
CA TYR A 178 -6.81 -23.07 10.76
C TYR A 178 -6.80 -22.92 9.23
N PRO A 179 -6.88 -24.03 8.46
CA PRO A 179 -6.90 -23.98 7.00
C PRO A 179 -8.29 -23.61 6.47
N VAL A 180 -8.31 -22.84 5.37
CA VAL A 180 -9.54 -22.43 4.64
C VAL A 180 -9.40 -22.67 3.14
N PHE A 181 -10.52 -22.90 2.44
CA PHE A 181 -10.56 -23.23 1.01
C PHE A 181 -11.76 -22.58 0.32
N THR A 182 -11.60 -22.09 -0.91
CA THR A 182 -12.69 -21.35 -1.61
C THR A 182 -13.58 -22.21 -2.50
N ARG A 183 -13.17 -23.40 -2.94
CA ARG A 183 -14.00 -24.17 -3.89
C ARG A 183 -15.23 -24.76 -3.20
N GLY A 184 -16.39 -24.51 -3.78
CA GLY A 184 -17.66 -25.16 -3.41
C GLY A 184 -18.71 -24.13 -3.01
N ASP A 185 -19.53 -24.51 -2.04
CA ASP A 185 -20.57 -23.64 -1.48
C ASP A 185 -19.93 -22.47 -0.71
N ILE A 186 -20.27 -21.23 -1.09
CA ILE A 186 -19.83 -20.02 -0.40
C ILE A 186 -20.33 -19.95 1.06
N ASN A 187 -21.37 -20.71 1.39
CA ASN A 187 -21.89 -20.85 2.74
C ASN A 187 -21.16 -21.95 3.54
N SER A 188 -20.22 -22.67 2.93
CA SER A 188 -19.39 -23.65 3.64
C SER A 188 -18.65 -22.99 4.81
N PRO A 189 -18.54 -23.66 5.97
CA PRO A 189 -17.74 -23.16 7.09
C PRO A 189 -16.25 -23.05 6.75
N PHE A 190 -15.78 -23.75 5.73
CA PHE A 190 -14.38 -23.68 5.27
C PHE A 190 -14.14 -22.58 4.24
N HIS A 191 -15.21 -21.92 3.76
CA HIS A 191 -15.09 -20.81 2.82
C HIS A 191 -14.65 -19.53 3.56
N PRO A 192 -13.55 -18.86 3.13
CA PRO A 192 -12.93 -17.79 3.91
C PRO A 192 -13.79 -16.55 4.08
N VAL A 193 -14.79 -16.32 3.21
CA VAL A 193 -15.67 -15.13 3.30
C VAL A 193 -16.33 -14.98 4.66
N ASN A 194 -16.83 -16.09 5.21
CA ASN A 194 -17.54 -16.07 6.49
C ASN A 194 -16.57 -15.78 7.63
N GLU A 195 -15.36 -16.33 7.58
CA GLU A 195 -14.31 -16.04 8.56
C GLU A 195 -13.85 -14.58 8.48
N ILE A 196 -13.72 -14.00 7.28
CA ILE A 196 -13.41 -12.57 7.13
C ILE A 196 -14.49 -11.72 7.79
N HIS A 197 -15.78 -11.98 7.50
CA HIS A 197 -16.86 -11.24 8.16
C HIS A 197 -16.87 -11.44 9.68
N LYS A 198 -16.66 -12.67 10.18
CA LYS A 198 -16.55 -12.94 11.62
C LYS A 198 -15.43 -12.14 12.27
N HIS A 199 -14.25 -12.08 11.65
CA HIS A 199 -13.11 -11.35 12.20
C HIS A 199 -13.29 -9.83 12.13
N ILE A 200 -13.93 -9.29 11.09
CA ILE A 200 -14.35 -7.87 11.07
C ILE A 200 -15.29 -7.59 12.26
N GLY A 201 -16.31 -8.43 12.46
CA GLY A 201 -17.25 -8.31 13.58
C GLY A 201 -16.56 -8.41 14.95
N TRP A 202 -15.58 -9.30 15.08
CA TRP A 202 -14.78 -9.45 16.29
C TRP A 202 -13.98 -8.19 16.63
N VAL A 203 -13.35 -7.52 15.66
CA VAL A 203 -12.64 -6.24 15.89
C VAL A 203 -13.61 -5.13 16.28
N ILE A 204 -14.78 -5.06 15.64
CA ILE A 204 -15.82 -4.08 16.00
C ILE A 204 -16.27 -4.28 17.46
N ASP A 205 -16.50 -5.51 17.88
CA ASP A 205 -16.90 -5.81 19.25
C ASP A 205 -15.78 -5.48 20.26
N ARG A 206 -14.51 -5.63 19.89
CA ARG A 206 -13.39 -5.17 20.72
C ARG A 206 -13.39 -3.65 20.85
N LYS A 207 -13.54 -2.91 19.74
CA LYS A 207 -13.66 -1.44 19.76
C LYS A 207 -14.84 -0.95 20.60
N ARG A 208 -15.96 -1.67 20.62
CA ARG A 208 -17.10 -1.34 21.50
C ARG A 208 -16.80 -1.55 22.98
N ARG A 209 -16.02 -2.59 23.33
CA ARG A 209 -15.63 -2.89 24.71
C ARG A 209 -14.49 -1.99 25.20
N ASP A 210 -13.64 -1.52 24.30
CA ASP A 210 -12.59 -0.55 24.56
C ASP A 210 -12.67 0.64 23.58
N PRO A 211 -13.57 1.61 23.83
CA PRO A 211 -13.78 2.75 22.93
C PRO A 211 -12.57 3.66 22.79
N ASN A 212 -11.66 3.69 23.77
CA ASN A 212 -10.46 4.52 23.76
C ASN A 212 -9.25 3.79 23.17
N GLY A 213 -9.29 2.46 23.15
CA GLY A 213 -8.29 1.61 22.51
C GLY A 213 -8.23 1.80 21.00
N ARG A 214 -7.03 1.57 20.45
CA ARG A 214 -6.83 1.47 19.02
C ARG A 214 -7.12 0.04 18.57
N HIS A 215 -8.10 -0.09 17.69
CA HIS A 215 -8.49 -1.35 17.07
C HIS A 215 -8.46 -1.17 15.56
N TYR A 216 -7.96 -2.15 14.82
CA TYR A 216 -7.66 -1.97 13.42
C TYR A 216 -7.74 -3.24 12.58
N ILE A 217 -7.95 -3.01 11.28
CA ILE A 217 -7.95 -4.00 10.21
C ILE A 217 -6.98 -3.51 9.14
N ALA A 218 -5.92 -4.27 8.92
CA ALA A 218 -4.87 -3.97 7.96
C ALA A 218 -4.84 -5.04 6.87
N MET A 219 -5.07 -4.66 5.62
CA MET A 219 -5.11 -5.60 4.49
C MET A 219 -4.04 -5.28 3.47
N ALA A 220 -3.25 -6.26 3.06
CA ALA A 220 -2.43 -6.17 1.85
C ALA A 220 -2.82 -7.31 0.90
N VAL A 221 -3.72 -7.02 -0.04
CA VAL A 221 -4.33 -8.00 -0.94
C VAL A 221 -4.25 -7.50 -2.38
N TYR A 222 -3.69 -8.32 -3.28
CA TYR A 222 -3.49 -7.96 -4.69
C TYR A 222 -4.74 -7.35 -5.36
N ASP A 223 -5.92 -7.96 -5.15
CA ASP A 223 -7.20 -7.44 -5.63
C ASP A 223 -8.27 -7.51 -4.50
N PRO A 224 -8.59 -6.38 -3.85
CA PRO A 224 -9.56 -6.32 -2.75
C PRO A 224 -11.02 -6.09 -3.21
N ASP A 225 -11.32 -6.23 -4.51
CA ASP A 225 -12.62 -5.88 -5.11
C ASP A 225 -13.79 -6.80 -4.69
N ASN A 226 -14.40 -6.53 -3.53
CA ASN A 226 -15.54 -7.29 -3.03
C ASN A 226 -16.56 -6.38 -2.35
N LYS A 227 -17.78 -6.34 -2.89
CA LYS A 227 -18.85 -5.49 -2.37
C LYS A 227 -19.18 -5.75 -0.89
N ASN A 228 -19.45 -7.00 -0.53
CA ASN A 228 -19.91 -7.33 0.83
C ASN A 228 -18.81 -7.05 1.87
N ILE A 229 -17.56 -7.35 1.53
CA ILE A 229 -16.43 -7.06 2.40
C ILE A 229 -16.21 -5.54 2.48
N ALA A 230 -16.30 -4.81 1.37
CA ALA A 230 -16.17 -3.36 1.34
C ALA A 230 -17.23 -2.69 2.24
N GLU A 231 -18.50 -3.07 2.12
CA GLU A 231 -19.59 -2.57 2.97
C GLU A 231 -19.32 -2.87 4.46
N HIS A 232 -18.82 -4.07 4.79
CA HIS A 232 -18.53 -4.42 6.18
C HIS A 232 -17.33 -3.67 6.75
N LEU A 233 -16.31 -3.40 5.93
CA LEU A 233 -15.16 -2.57 6.29
C LEU A 233 -15.55 -1.10 6.51
N ILE A 234 -16.46 -0.57 5.69
CA ILE A 234 -17.04 0.77 5.90
C ILE A 234 -17.77 0.81 7.23
N TYR A 235 -18.60 -0.19 7.52
CA TYR A 235 -19.28 -0.29 8.82
C TYR A 235 -18.30 -0.38 10.01
N ALA A 236 -17.18 -1.09 9.85
CA ALA A 236 -16.13 -1.14 10.86
C ALA A 236 -15.49 0.24 11.09
N LYS A 237 -15.17 0.96 10.00
CA LYS A 237 -14.64 2.33 10.05
C LYS A 237 -15.60 3.29 10.75
N GLU A 238 -16.88 3.24 10.42
CA GLU A 238 -17.94 4.02 11.07
C GLU A 238 -18.10 3.67 12.56
N SER A 239 -17.79 2.42 12.93
CA SER A 239 -17.74 1.96 14.33
C SER A 239 -16.46 2.38 15.08
N GLY A 240 -15.57 3.15 14.45
CA GLY A 240 -14.34 3.67 15.03
C GLY A 240 -13.12 2.76 14.90
N VAL A 241 -13.20 1.70 14.10
CA VAL A 241 -12.04 0.83 13.79
C VAL A 241 -11.16 1.51 12.74
N ASP A 242 -9.84 1.48 12.93
CA ASP A 242 -8.89 1.92 11.92
C ASP A 242 -8.84 0.89 10.78
N VAL A 243 -9.25 1.26 9.58
CA VAL A 243 -9.22 0.36 8.42
C VAL A 243 -8.27 0.91 7.36
N GLU A 244 -7.39 0.06 6.85
CA GLU A 244 -6.44 0.40 5.79
C GLU A 244 -6.25 -0.77 4.81
N CYS A 245 -6.17 -0.46 3.52
CA CYS A 245 -5.98 -1.43 2.46
C CYS A 245 -4.79 -1.07 1.56
N ILE A 246 -3.94 -2.06 1.28
CA ILE A 246 -2.88 -2.00 0.28
C ILE A 246 -3.22 -3.03 -0.82
N ALA A 247 -3.11 -2.61 -2.06
CA ALA A 247 -3.41 -3.43 -3.23
C ALA A 247 -2.35 -3.24 -4.32
N ASP A 248 -2.42 -4.08 -5.36
CA ASP A 248 -1.71 -3.76 -6.59
C ASP A 248 -2.31 -2.49 -7.20
N TRP A 249 -1.46 -1.59 -7.69
CA TRP A 249 -1.92 -0.30 -8.21
C TRP A 249 -2.94 -0.45 -9.34
N SER A 250 -2.82 -1.50 -10.16
CA SER A 250 -3.72 -1.71 -11.30
C SER A 250 -5.12 -2.10 -10.83
N SER A 251 -5.24 -2.81 -9.71
CA SER A 251 -6.50 -3.23 -9.09
C SER A 251 -7.28 -2.07 -8.44
N VAL A 252 -6.60 -0.96 -8.09
CA VAL A 252 -7.20 0.19 -7.38
C VAL A 252 -7.03 1.53 -8.10
N SER A 253 -6.69 1.51 -9.39
CA SER A 253 -6.59 2.71 -10.23
C SER A 253 -7.64 2.69 -11.33
N SER A 254 -7.62 3.71 -12.19
CA SER A 254 -8.46 3.76 -13.39
C SER A 254 -8.30 2.55 -14.33
N MET A 255 -7.23 1.75 -14.19
CA MET A 255 -7.06 0.47 -14.90
C MET A 255 -8.09 -0.59 -14.50
N ASN A 256 -8.56 -0.54 -13.24
CA ASN A 256 -9.69 -1.31 -12.74
C ASN A 256 -10.64 -0.38 -11.99
N CYS A 257 -11.52 0.31 -12.72
CA CYS A 257 -12.49 1.22 -12.12
C CYS A 257 -13.61 0.39 -11.47
N SER A 258 -13.42 0.02 -10.20
CA SER A 258 -14.43 -0.66 -9.39
C SER A 258 -15.09 0.30 -8.41
N GLU A 259 -16.42 0.26 -8.37
CA GLU A 259 -17.23 1.00 -7.41
C GLU A 259 -16.98 0.52 -5.96
N ASN A 260 -16.57 -0.74 -5.75
CA ASN A 260 -16.23 -1.25 -4.42
C ASN A 260 -14.97 -0.58 -3.86
N ILE A 261 -14.00 -0.26 -4.72
CA ILE A 261 -12.83 0.53 -4.31
C ILE A 261 -13.22 2.00 -4.12
N ALA A 262 -14.09 2.52 -4.97
CA ALA A 262 -14.52 3.90 -4.90
C ALA A 262 -15.27 4.20 -3.58
N MET A 263 -16.19 3.31 -3.16
CA MET A 263 -16.92 3.47 -1.89
C MET A 263 -16.01 3.44 -0.66
N LEU A 264 -14.95 2.62 -0.65
CA LEU A 264 -13.96 2.60 0.44
C LEU A 264 -13.29 3.98 0.59
N ARG A 265 -12.84 4.57 -0.53
CA ARG A 265 -12.21 5.89 -0.53
C ARG A 265 -13.17 6.99 -0.09
N ARG A 266 -14.42 6.99 -0.59
CA ARG A 266 -15.45 7.96 -0.18
C ARG A 266 -15.80 7.84 1.30
N ALA A 267 -15.70 6.66 1.89
CA ALA A 267 -15.86 6.43 3.33
C ALA A 267 -14.62 6.83 4.17
N GLY A 268 -13.57 7.39 3.55
CA GLY A 268 -12.35 7.79 4.25
C GLY A 268 -11.46 6.63 4.68
N ILE A 269 -11.56 5.48 4.00
CA ILE A 269 -10.62 4.37 4.14
C ILE A 269 -9.47 4.59 3.16
N ASP A 270 -8.25 4.61 3.69
CA ASP A 270 -7.06 4.73 2.85
C ASP A 270 -6.82 3.44 2.05
N VAL A 271 -6.81 3.57 0.71
CA VAL A 271 -6.54 2.47 -0.22
C VAL A 271 -5.30 2.80 -1.05
N TYR A 272 -4.19 2.12 -0.76
CA TYR A 272 -2.89 2.30 -1.38
C TYR A 272 -2.67 1.35 -2.56
N GLY A 273 -2.34 1.88 -3.73
CA GLY A 273 -1.85 1.11 -4.87
C GLY A 273 -0.32 1.03 -4.88
N VAL A 274 0.25 -0.16 -4.78
CA VAL A 274 1.70 -0.36 -4.86
C VAL A 274 2.13 -0.52 -6.31
N VAL A 275 2.98 0.38 -6.79
CA VAL A 275 3.50 0.45 -8.15
C VAL A 275 4.85 -0.23 -8.21
N ARG A 276 4.88 -1.46 -8.73
CA ARG A 276 6.08 -2.28 -8.93
C ARG A 276 6.62 -2.27 -10.37
N ASN A 277 5.79 -1.93 -11.36
CA ASN A 277 6.18 -1.82 -12.78
C ASN A 277 5.86 -0.45 -13.33
N THR A 278 6.42 -0.19 -14.51
CA THR A 278 5.98 0.84 -15.45
C THR A 278 4.49 0.65 -15.81
N PRO A 279 3.56 1.53 -15.37
CA PRO A 279 2.20 1.55 -15.86
C PRO A 279 2.19 1.60 -17.40
N CYS A 280 1.49 0.62 -17.98
CA CYS A 280 1.19 0.55 -19.40
C CYS A 280 2.33 0.16 -20.37
N GLU A 281 3.42 -0.47 -19.91
CA GLU A 281 4.39 -1.14 -20.81
C GLU A 281 4.48 -2.66 -20.55
N PRO A 282 3.81 -3.49 -21.39
CA PRO A 282 3.79 -4.95 -21.22
C PRO A 282 5.15 -5.64 -21.36
N SER A 283 6.12 -4.97 -21.99
CA SER A 283 7.41 -5.55 -22.37
C SER A 283 8.45 -5.60 -21.25
N GLU A 284 8.25 -4.89 -20.14
CA GLU A 284 9.25 -4.75 -19.06
C GLU A 284 9.10 -5.78 -17.92
N GLY A 285 8.26 -6.81 -18.11
CA GLY A 285 7.97 -7.82 -17.08
C GLY A 285 6.88 -7.37 -16.09
N ILE A 286 6.26 -8.35 -15.42
CA ILE A 286 5.14 -8.12 -14.50
C ILE A 286 5.60 -8.35 -13.05
N ALA A 287 6.22 -7.35 -12.40
CA ALA A 287 6.29 -7.33 -10.94
C ALA A 287 4.98 -6.74 -10.39
N SER A 288 4.26 -7.48 -9.57
CA SER A 288 3.01 -7.03 -8.94
C SER A 288 3.10 -7.12 -7.43
N MET A 289 2.26 -6.36 -6.72
CA MET A 289 2.06 -6.59 -5.29
C MET A 289 1.18 -7.84 -5.12
N HIS A 290 1.79 -9.03 -5.15
CA HIS A 290 1.06 -10.30 -5.16
C HIS A 290 0.74 -10.85 -3.74
N THR A 291 0.85 -10.01 -2.72
CA THR A 291 0.56 -10.37 -1.32
C THR A 291 -0.94 -10.48 -1.09
N LYS A 292 -1.35 -11.40 -0.20
CA LYS A 292 -2.73 -11.62 0.24
C LYS A 292 -2.74 -11.91 1.73
N ILE A 293 -2.62 -10.84 2.51
CA ILE A 293 -2.66 -10.88 3.96
C ILE A 293 -3.76 -9.96 4.50
N ILE A 294 -4.43 -10.41 5.54
CA ILE A 294 -5.42 -9.61 6.28
C ILE A 294 -5.12 -9.79 7.76
N ILE A 295 -4.91 -8.69 8.47
CA ILE A 295 -4.52 -8.67 9.88
C ILE A 295 -5.63 -7.96 10.66
N PHE A 296 -6.11 -8.61 11.72
CA PHE A 296 -7.12 -8.09 12.64
C PHE A 296 -6.50 -7.93 14.03
N ASP A 297 -6.42 -6.69 14.53
CA ASP A 297 -5.89 -6.33 15.86
C ASP A 297 -4.58 -7.03 16.26
N ASP A 298 -3.62 -7.20 15.35
CA ASP A 298 -2.36 -7.93 15.61
C ASP A 298 -2.47 -9.37 16.15
N GLU A 299 -3.67 -9.94 16.23
CA GLU A 299 -3.90 -11.26 16.87
C GLU A 299 -4.36 -12.31 15.86
N ILE A 300 -5.05 -11.90 14.79
CA ILE A 300 -5.55 -12.82 13.77
C ILE A 300 -4.99 -12.42 12.41
N VAL A 301 -4.38 -13.38 11.71
CA VAL A 301 -3.82 -13.16 10.37
C VAL A 301 -4.34 -14.19 9.39
N HIS A 302 -4.87 -13.72 8.28
CA HIS A 302 -5.08 -14.54 7.09
C HIS A 302 -3.86 -14.42 6.19
N SER A 303 -3.34 -15.54 5.71
CA SER A 303 -2.34 -15.61 4.66
C SER A 303 -2.81 -16.62 3.62
N SER A 304 -2.95 -16.20 2.36
CA SER A 304 -3.70 -16.99 1.38
C SER A 304 -3.24 -16.87 -0.07
N SER A 305 -3.83 -17.71 -0.92
CA SER A 305 -3.79 -17.58 -2.38
C SER A 305 -5.01 -16.81 -2.93
N TYR A 306 -6.09 -16.67 -2.15
CA TYR A 306 -7.29 -15.94 -2.59
C TYR A 306 -7.11 -14.42 -2.61
N ASN A 307 -7.55 -13.78 -3.70
CA ASN A 307 -7.91 -12.36 -3.73
C ASN A 307 -9.31 -12.16 -3.10
N LEU A 308 -9.84 -10.95 -3.01
CA LEU A 308 -11.25 -10.74 -2.58
C LEU A 308 -12.25 -10.70 -3.73
N HIS A 309 -11.78 -10.64 -4.97
CA HIS A 309 -12.63 -10.57 -6.16
C HIS A 309 -13.59 -11.77 -6.29
N PHE A 310 -14.88 -11.52 -6.04
CA PHE A 310 -15.91 -12.53 -5.81
C PHE A 310 -16.17 -13.47 -7.00
N HIS A 311 -16.11 -12.96 -8.24
CA HIS A 311 -16.40 -13.78 -9.43
C HIS A 311 -15.43 -14.95 -9.65
N LEU A 312 -14.27 -14.93 -8.96
CA LEU A 312 -13.27 -15.98 -9.01
C LEU A 312 -13.45 -17.04 -7.91
N TRP A 313 -14.11 -16.73 -6.80
CA TRP A 313 -14.19 -17.64 -5.65
C TRP A 313 -15.01 -18.90 -5.92
N GLY A 314 -16.08 -18.80 -6.71
CA GLY A 314 -16.85 -19.99 -7.14
C GLY A 314 -16.17 -20.85 -8.21
N ARG A 315 -15.03 -20.40 -8.77
CA ARG A 315 -14.37 -21.03 -9.92
C ARG A 315 -12.95 -21.52 -9.63
N ASN A 316 -12.24 -20.87 -8.71
CA ASN A 316 -10.85 -21.19 -8.39
C ASN A 316 -10.74 -22.07 -7.14
N TRP A 317 -9.74 -22.94 -7.15
CA TRP A 317 -9.23 -23.58 -5.94
C TRP A 317 -8.21 -22.67 -5.28
N GLU A 318 -8.65 -21.90 -4.30
CA GLU A 318 -7.76 -21.13 -3.45
C GLU A 318 -7.67 -21.77 -2.08
N ASN A 319 -6.53 -21.59 -1.42
CA ASN A 319 -6.28 -22.00 -0.05
C ASN A 319 -5.84 -20.82 0.80
N GLY A 320 -5.98 -20.95 2.11
CA GLY A 320 -5.42 -20.01 3.06
C GLY A 320 -5.20 -20.65 4.40
N ILE A 321 -4.39 -19.97 5.21
CA ILE A 321 -4.12 -20.31 6.60
C ILE A 321 -4.49 -19.09 7.43
N ILE A 322 -5.29 -19.32 8.45
CA ILE A 322 -5.64 -18.33 9.47
C ILE A 322 -4.81 -18.64 10.71
N TYR A 323 -4.02 -17.68 11.19
CA TYR A 323 -3.25 -17.77 12.42
C TYR A 323 -3.98 -17.00 13.51
N ASN A 324 -4.24 -17.65 14.65
CA ASN A 324 -4.83 -17.04 15.84
C ASN A 324 -3.74 -16.88 16.90
N SER A 325 -2.82 -15.96 16.67
CA SER A 325 -1.71 -15.68 17.57
C SER A 325 -1.11 -14.31 17.31
N LYS A 326 -0.87 -13.59 18.41
CA LYS A 326 -0.15 -12.33 18.41
C LYS A 326 1.26 -12.43 17.84
N ASP A 327 1.94 -13.55 18.06
CA ASP A 327 3.29 -13.74 17.53
C ASP A 327 3.29 -13.79 16.00
N PHE A 328 2.37 -14.53 15.38
CA PHE A 328 2.21 -14.49 13.93
C PHE A 328 1.74 -13.11 13.44
N GLY A 329 0.81 -12.49 14.16
CA GLY A 329 0.36 -11.12 13.89
C GLY A 329 1.50 -10.13 13.76
N LEU A 330 2.42 -10.11 14.72
CA LEU A 330 3.59 -9.23 14.72
C LEU A 330 4.53 -9.50 13.52
N ILE A 331 4.78 -10.77 13.18
CA ILE A 331 5.61 -11.13 12.02
C ILE A 331 4.98 -10.63 10.71
N TYR A 332 3.67 -10.84 10.52
CA TYR A 332 2.97 -10.36 9.33
C TYR A 332 2.81 -8.84 9.29
N LEU A 333 2.70 -8.18 10.45
CA LEU A 333 2.71 -6.71 10.52
C LEU A 333 4.05 -6.12 10.08
N ASN A 334 5.18 -6.76 10.40
CA ASN A 334 6.49 -6.34 9.89
C ASN A 334 6.50 -6.33 8.35
N ILE A 335 5.94 -7.37 7.72
CA ILE A 335 5.79 -7.45 6.27
C ILE A 335 4.83 -6.36 5.76
N TYR A 336 3.66 -6.20 6.40
CA TYR A 336 2.66 -5.20 6.05
C TYR A 336 3.25 -3.78 6.04
N HIS A 337 3.92 -3.40 7.14
CA HIS A 337 4.54 -2.09 7.27
C HIS A 337 5.66 -1.87 6.26
N ALA A 338 6.42 -2.90 5.90
CA ALA A 338 7.41 -2.81 4.83
C ALA A 338 6.77 -2.55 3.45
N ILE A 339 5.64 -3.20 3.13
CA ILE A 339 4.86 -2.94 1.92
C ILE A 339 4.31 -1.50 1.94
N ARG A 340 3.89 -1.03 3.12
CA ARG A 340 3.50 0.35 3.42
C ARG A 340 4.65 1.37 3.32
N GLY A 341 5.85 0.91 2.98
CA GLY A 341 7.02 1.75 2.76
C GLY A 341 7.93 1.90 3.98
N GLY A 342 7.64 1.23 5.09
CA GLY A 342 8.53 1.12 6.24
C GLY A 342 9.77 0.28 5.96
N VAL A 343 10.73 0.28 6.90
CA VAL A 343 11.87 -0.64 6.87
C VAL A 343 11.43 -2.00 7.38
N ILE A 344 11.68 -3.06 6.61
CA ILE A 344 11.52 -4.43 7.11
C ILE A 344 12.60 -4.74 8.13
N GLN A 345 12.21 -5.15 9.33
CA GLN A 345 13.16 -5.61 10.33
C GLN A 345 13.61 -7.03 9.96
N GLY A 346 14.92 -7.20 9.75
CA GLY A 346 15.50 -8.53 9.56
C GLY A 346 15.43 -9.34 10.84
N LEU A 347 15.20 -10.64 10.74
CA LEU A 347 15.13 -11.55 11.88
C LEU A 347 16.23 -12.60 11.78
N HIS A 348 16.78 -12.98 12.92
CA HIS A 348 17.68 -14.12 12.98
C HIS A 348 16.86 -15.40 13.03
N ILE A 349 17.09 -16.28 12.06
CA ILE A 349 16.46 -17.60 11.99
C ILE A 349 17.55 -18.66 12.04
N GLU A 350 17.37 -19.66 12.91
CA GLU A 350 18.27 -20.81 12.96
C GLU A 350 17.76 -21.96 12.09
N PRO A 351 18.59 -22.55 11.20
CA PRO A 351 18.21 -23.68 10.35
C PRO A 351 17.59 -24.88 11.09
N GLN A 352 18.00 -25.10 12.34
CA GLN A 352 17.53 -26.21 13.18
C GLN A 352 16.18 -25.97 13.87
N TRP A 353 15.60 -24.77 13.76
CA TRP A 353 14.33 -24.49 14.40
C TRP A 353 13.20 -25.33 13.81
N ARG A 354 12.26 -25.71 14.68
CA ARG A 354 11.22 -26.70 14.38
C ARG A 354 10.32 -26.31 13.21
N TYR A 355 10.05 -25.02 13.04
CA TYR A 355 9.13 -24.49 12.04
C TYR A 355 9.84 -23.56 11.04
N ASN A 356 11.13 -23.78 10.78
CA ASN A 356 11.89 -23.09 9.74
C ASN A 356 11.65 -23.69 8.34
#